data_AF-A0A329MTN3-F1
#
_entry.id   AF-A0A329MTN3-F1
#
_cell.length_a   1.000
_cell.length_b   1.000
_cell.length_c   1.000
_cell.angle_alpha   90.00
_cell.angle_beta   90.00
_cell.angle_gamma   90.00
#
_symmetry.space_group_name_H-M   'P 1'
#
loop_
_entity.id
_entity.type
_entity.pdbx_description
1 polymer ?
#
loop_
_entity_poly.entity_id
_entity_poly.type
_entity_poly.pdbx_seq_one_letter_code
_entity_poly.pdbx_strand_id
1 'polypeptide(L)'
;MIDVDKLRNAAASIVAIPEHYKLELEDNVPVDDERERCFIWEDPDRDDRQIEIALDLMTGHLTRLKIDRDELDEDKAVFSRLDREARTVADAFVKKHAPEPGEYTFVTVTERRGNKEFAYREEVGGLPIPETGCVLTLDAAFNVIRYRLEERRSLKTCKPKWPEAVVDAETVKGYIRRHLRMELKIVHLHPSLVKLTGEEAEYRIVYEPAPDRRWIDAVTGFDLFGDEHYVMPPSYPIQAKEPVSETPAREAKSWEKILGIDQERYALVRTKEDEERVKIVYQFQQQEEETSGSDPDVLSVDGYMNRKWGDRLQAFKYGSIIAQIEKSTGRLVGFHGMDGGEGGTPRLNREQCWNKAKQFLQNVFPEYARYLQLEIDSKETREEPVERHFFHLPLYIDGFSESNR
;
A
#
# COMPACT_ATOMS: atom_id res chain seq x y z
N MET A 1 10.51 -14.07 -27.31
CA MET A 1 9.14 -13.97 -26.80
C MET A 1 8.44 -15.29 -27.09
N ILE A 2 7.84 -15.90 -26.08
CA ILE A 2 7.11 -17.17 -26.23
C ILE A 2 5.80 -16.91 -26.97
N ASP A 3 5.38 -17.89 -27.77
CA ASP A 3 4.11 -17.85 -28.48
C ASP A 3 2.91 -17.76 -27.52
N VAL A 4 1.93 -16.92 -27.85
CA VAL A 4 0.78 -16.62 -27.00
C VAL A 4 -0.07 -17.86 -26.73
N ASP A 5 -0.34 -18.69 -27.75
CA ASP A 5 -1.14 -19.90 -27.57
C ASP A 5 -0.41 -20.91 -26.69
N LYS A 6 0.93 -20.96 -26.74
CA LYS A 6 1.73 -21.75 -25.79
C LYS A 6 1.59 -21.24 -24.36
N LEU A 7 1.63 -19.92 -24.14
CA LEU A 7 1.44 -19.34 -22.80
C LEU A 7 0.02 -19.59 -22.27
N ARG A 8 -1.01 -19.46 -23.11
CA ARG A 8 -2.40 -19.75 -22.72
C ARG A 8 -2.57 -21.21 -22.31
N ASN A 9 -2.05 -22.14 -23.11
CA ASN A 9 -2.09 -23.57 -22.79
C ASN A 9 -1.27 -23.90 -21.53
N ALA A 10 -0.13 -23.25 -21.34
CA ALA A 10 0.67 -23.40 -20.13
C ALA A 10 -0.12 -22.94 -18.90
N ALA A 11 -0.71 -21.73 -18.93
CA ALA A 11 -1.51 -21.17 -17.84
C ALA A 11 -2.68 -22.10 -17.47
N ALA A 12 -3.44 -22.57 -18.46
CA ALA A 12 -4.56 -23.49 -18.25
C ALA A 12 -4.16 -24.87 -17.69
N SER A 13 -2.87 -25.22 -17.72
CA SER A 13 -2.33 -26.48 -17.18
C SER A 13 -1.76 -26.37 -15.76
N ILE A 14 -1.65 -25.15 -15.21
CA ILE A 14 -1.08 -24.93 -13.87
C ILE A 14 -2.06 -25.36 -12.79
N VAL A 15 -3.33 -24.99 -12.94
CA VAL A 15 -4.43 -25.37 -12.06
C VAL A 15 -5.64 -25.81 -12.89
N ALA A 16 -6.52 -26.62 -12.29
CA ALA A 16 -7.77 -27.01 -12.92
C ALA A 16 -8.73 -25.81 -12.96
N ILE A 17 -8.99 -25.28 -14.15
CA ILE A 17 -9.96 -24.21 -14.38
C ILE A 17 -11.35 -24.85 -14.57
N PRO A 18 -12.36 -24.49 -13.76
CA PRO A 18 -13.71 -25.04 -13.92
C PRO A 18 -14.31 -24.68 -15.29
N GLU A 19 -15.05 -25.61 -15.91
CA GLU A 19 -15.60 -25.42 -17.28
C GLU A 19 -16.56 -24.23 -17.42
N HIS A 20 -17.20 -23.82 -16.32
CA HIS A 20 -18.13 -22.69 -16.31
C HIS A 20 -17.42 -21.33 -16.26
N TYR A 21 -16.13 -21.29 -15.92
CA TYR A 21 -15.37 -20.05 -15.87
C TYR A 21 -15.10 -19.54 -17.29
N LYS A 22 -15.13 -18.22 -17.46
CA LYS A 22 -14.84 -17.56 -18.72
C LYS A 22 -13.55 -16.77 -18.62
N LEU A 23 -12.76 -16.81 -19.69
CA LEU A 23 -11.56 -15.97 -19.81
C LEU A 23 -12.02 -14.53 -20.05
N GLU A 24 -11.70 -13.64 -19.12
CA GLU A 24 -12.13 -12.23 -19.13
C GLU A 24 -10.98 -11.26 -19.36
N LEU A 25 -9.75 -11.67 -19.07
CA LEU A 25 -8.52 -10.91 -19.37
C LEU A 25 -7.46 -11.84 -19.95
N GLU A 26 -6.82 -11.41 -21.02
CA GLU A 26 -5.61 -11.98 -21.59
C GLU A 26 -4.78 -10.86 -22.22
N ASP A 27 -3.76 -10.38 -21.49
CA ASP A 27 -2.96 -9.26 -21.97
C ASP A 27 -1.55 -9.24 -21.38
N ASN A 28 -0.67 -8.45 -21.99
CA ASN A 28 0.68 -8.21 -21.49
C ASN A 28 0.66 -7.13 -20.40
N VAL A 29 1.40 -7.38 -19.30
CA VAL A 29 1.43 -6.52 -18.12
C VAL A 29 2.88 -6.28 -17.67
N PRO A 30 3.25 -5.02 -17.35
CA PRO A 30 2.52 -3.79 -17.66
C PRO A 30 2.50 -3.48 -19.17
N VAL A 31 1.49 -2.75 -19.65
CA VAL A 31 1.29 -2.45 -21.09
C VAL A 31 2.47 -1.68 -21.70
N ASP A 32 3.05 -0.72 -20.96
CA ASP A 32 4.16 0.12 -21.45
C ASP A 32 5.54 -0.57 -21.39
N ASP A 33 5.65 -1.67 -20.66
CA ASP A 33 6.89 -2.43 -20.47
C ASP A 33 6.54 -3.90 -20.29
N GLU A 34 6.11 -4.52 -21.38
CA GLU A 34 5.59 -5.89 -21.40
C GLU A 34 6.60 -6.88 -20.82
N ARG A 35 6.28 -7.42 -19.65
CA ARG A 35 7.14 -8.40 -18.95
C ARG A 35 6.45 -9.73 -18.75
N GLU A 36 5.17 -9.69 -18.42
CA GLU A 36 4.36 -10.85 -18.11
C GLU A 36 3.14 -10.88 -19.03
N ARG A 37 2.60 -12.06 -19.31
CA ARG A 37 1.25 -12.21 -19.85
C ARG A 37 0.34 -12.68 -18.73
N CYS A 38 -0.71 -11.90 -18.47
CA CYS A 38 -1.70 -12.17 -17.43
C CYS A 38 -2.95 -12.79 -18.05
N PHE A 39 -3.54 -13.75 -17.36
CA PHE A 39 -4.79 -14.40 -17.71
C PHE A 39 -5.72 -14.39 -16.49
N ILE A 40 -6.97 -13.93 -16.67
CA ILE A 40 -7.99 -13.96 -15.62
C ILE A 40 -9.20 -14.73 -16.11
N TRP A 41 -9.57 -15.76 -15.36
CA TRP A 41 -10.82 -16.49 -15.53
C TRP A 41 -11.77 -16.17 -14.39
N GLU A 42 -13.03 -15.94 -14.71
CA GLU A 42 -14.06 -15.59 -13.73
C GLU A 42 -15.28 -16.49 -13.80
N ASP A 43 -15.93 -16.67 -12.66
CA ASP A 43 -17.25 -17.28 -12.59
C ASP A 43 -18.30 -16.26 -13.07
N PRO A 44 -19.03 -16.53 -14.18
CA PRO A 44 -20.03 -15.59 -14.70
C PRO A 44 -21.19 -15.34 -13.74
N ASP A 45 -21.42 -16.25 -12.78
CA ASP A 45 -22.49 -16.14 -11.79
C ASP A 45 -22.02 -15.50 -10.48
N ARG A 46 -20.71 -15.37 -10.26
CA ARG A 46 -20.09 -14.86 -9.02
C ARG A 46 -18.86 -13.99 -9.29
N ASP A 47 -19.01 -12.68 -9.10
CA ASP A 47 -17.97 -11.68 -9.41
C ASP A 47 -16.79 -11.66 -8.42
N ASP A 48 -16.92 -12.33 -7.28
CA ASP A 48 -15.88 -12.49 -6.24
C ASP A 48 -14.98 -13.72 -6.46
N ARG A 49 -15.29 -14.55 -7.46
CA ARG A 49 -14.54 -15.77 -7.77
C ARG A 49 -13.78 -15.65 -9.07
N GLN A 50 -12.46 -15.64 -8.95
CA GLN A 50 -11.56 -15.51 -10.09
C GLN A 50 -10.28 -16.35 -9.91
N ILE A 51 -9.70 -16.75 -11.03
CA ILE A 51 -8.38 -17.38 -11.14
C ILE A 51 -7.52 -16.46 -11.99
N GLU A 52 -6.48 -15.90 -11.39
CA GLU A 52 -5.48 -15.07 -12.05
C GLU A 52 -4.16 -15.84 -12.16
N ILE A 53 -3.58 -15.87 -13.36
CA ILE A 53 -2.28 -16.48 -13.64
C ILE A 53 -1.45 -15.51 -14.47
N ALA A 54 -0.24 -15.19 -14.02
CA ALA A 54 0.73 -14.42 -14.79
C ALA A 54 1.97 -15.27 -15.09
N LEU A 55 2.37 -15.25 -16.37
CA LEU A 55 3.54 -15.96 -16.87
C LEU A 55 4.54 -14.98 -17.46
N ASP A 56 5.81 -15.24 -17.24
CA ASP A 56 6.86 -14.44 -17.83
C ASP A 56 6.91 -14.58 -19.37
N LEU A 57 6.97 -13.47 -20.12
CA LEU A 57 6.97 -13.48 -21.59
C LEU A 57 8.21 -14.11 -22.23
N MET A 58 9.33 -14.11 -21.51
CA MET A 58 10.63 -14.55 -22.00
C MET A 58 10.94 -15.99 -21.60
N THR A 59 10.62 -16.37 -20.36
CA THR A 59 10.93 -17.72 -19.83
C THR A 59 9.70 -18.62 -19.76
N GLY A 60 8.49 -18.06 -19.74
CA GLY A 60 7.24 -18.82 -19.56
C GLY A 60 7.07 -19.33 -18.14
N HIS A 61 7.91 -18.88 -17.20
CA HIS A 61 7.82 -19.26 -15.80
C HIS A 61 6.59 -18.63 -15.16
N LEU A 62 6.00 -19.35 -14.21
CA LEU A 62 4.92 -18.81 -13.38
C LEU A 62 5.50 -17.70 -12.51
N THR A 63 4.93 -16.49 -12.60
CA THR A 63 5.30 -15.37 -11.72
C THR A 63 4.22 -15.09 -10.69
N ARG A 64 2.95 -15.30 -11.04
CA ARG A 64 1.83 -15.08 -10.13
C ARG A 64 0.70 -16.09 -10.36
N LEU A 65 0.13 -16.61 -9.27
CA LEU A 65 -1.14 -17.32 -9.23
C LEU A 65 -1.97 -16.74 -8.08
N LYS A 66 -3.24 -16.47 -8.32
CA LYS A 66 -4.21 -16.10 -7.29
C LYS A 66 -5.55 -16.73 -7.61
N ILE A 67 -6.10 -17.46 -6.65
CA ILE A 67 -7.43 -18.06 -6.72
C ILE A 67 -8.25 -17.44 -5.59
N ASP A 68 -9.26 -16.68 -5.96
CA ASP A 68 -10.24 -16.14 -5.02
C ASP A 68 -11.39 -17.14 -4.88
N ARG A 69 -11.65 -17.60 -3.65
CA ARG A 69 -12.72 -18.53 -3.27
C ARG A 69 -13.35 -18.05 -1.98
N ASP A 70 -14.58 -18.47 -1.73
CA ASP A 70 -15.31 -18.22 -0.48
C ASP A 70 -14.40 -18.54 0.71
N GLU A 71 -14.33 -17.61 1.67
CA GLU A 71 -13.74 -17.88 2.98
C GLU A 71 -14.50 -19.07 3.58
N LEU A 72 -13.85 -20.23 3.65
CA LEU A 72 -14.43 -21.38 4.34
C LEU A 72 -14.78 -20.94 5.76
N ASP A 73 -16.04 -21.18 6.17
CA ASP A 73 -16.49 -20.98 7.55
C ASP A 73 -15.39 -21.43 8.53
N GLU A 74 -14.94 -20.49 9.36
CA GLU A 74 -13.83 -20.65 10.30
C GLU A 74 -13.99 -21.89 11.21
N ASP A 75 -15.22 -22.42 11.32
CA ASP A 75 -15.63 -23.53 12.15
C ASP A 75 -15.28 -24.95 11.65
N LYS A 76 -14.67 -25.12 10.45
CA LYS A 76 -14.36 -26.47 9.91
C LYS A 76 -12.91 -26.78 9.56
N ALA A 77 -11.97 -25.84 9.71
CA ALA A 77 -10.56 -26.12 9.44
C ALA A 77 -9.88 -26.81 10.64
N VAL A 78 -10.13 -28.11 10.80
CA VAL A 78 -9.33 -28.96 11.70
C VAL A 78 -7.95 -29.15 11.06
N PHE A 79 -7.01 -28.23 11.31
CA PHE A 79 -5.59 -28.51 11.11
C PHE A 79 -5.11 -29.46 12.22
N SER A 80 -5.36 -30.76 12.02
CA SER A 80 -4.69 -31.80 12.79
C SER A 80 -3.58 -32.42 11.93
N ARG A 81 -2.32 -32.20 12.32
CA ARG A 81 -1.16 -33.10 12.10
C ARG A 81 -0.76 -33.51 10.67
N LEU A 82 -0.87 -32.62 9.68
CA LEU A 82 -0.46 -32.92 8.29
C LEU A 82 0.59 -31.94 7.69
N ASP A 83 1.47 -31.37 8.52
CA ASP A 83 2.56 -30.47 8.05
C ASP A 83 3.43 -31.10 6.95
N ARG A 84 3.64 -32.42 7.04
CA ARG A 84 4.44 -33.17 6.08
C ARG A 84 3.77 -33.25 4.71
N GLU A 85 2.45 -33.42 4.66
CA GLU A 85 1.70 -33.48 3.41
C GLU A 85 1.63 -32.11 2.76
N ALA A 86 1.29 -31.06 3.52
CA ALA A 86 1.32 -29.67 3.07
C ALA A 86 2.68 -29.31 2.47
N ARG A 87 3.77 -29.66 3.16
CA ARG A 87 5.13 -29.44 2.66
C ARG A 87 5.42 -30.24 1.40
N THR A 88 4.95 -31.49 1.31
CA THR A 88 5.15 -32.31 0.10
C THR A 88 4.47 -31.69 -1.11
N VAL A 89 3.26 -31.16 -0.95
CA VAL A 89 2.54 -30.44 -2.01
C VAL A 89 3.30 -29.16 -2.41
N ALA A 90 3.71 -28.36 -1.42
CA ALA A 90 4.48 -27.14 -1.66
C ALA A 90 5.80 -27.40 -2.40
N ASP A 91 6.59 -28.37 -1.93
CA ASP A 91 7.87 -28.75 -2.54
C ASP A 91 7.67 -29.25 -3.98
N ALA A 92 6.62 -30.03 -4.24
CA ALA A 92 6.31 -30.51 -5.59
C ALA A 92 5.91 -29.38 -6.53
N PHE A 93 5.14 -28.39 -6.03
CA PHE A 93 4.73 -27.23 -6.81
C PHE A 93 5.93 -26.35 -7.17
N VAL A 94 6.79 -26.04 -6.20
CA VAL A 94 8.02 -25.25 -6.42
C VAL A 94 8.95 -25.94 -7.39
N LYS A 95 9.16 -27.26 -7.23
CA LYS A 95 9.98 -28.05 -8.15
C LYS A 95 9.49 -28.00 -9.59
N LYS A 96 8.18 -27.88 -9.80
CA LYS A 96 7.55 -27.87 -11.13
C LYS A 96 7.53 -26.48 -11.77
N HIS A 97 7.29 -25.43 -10.97
CA HIS A 97 6.93 -24.11 -11.50
C HIS A 97 7.95 -23.00 -11.23
N ALA A 98 8.85 -23.17 -10.27
CA ALA A 98 9.83 -22.15 -9.97
C ALA A 98 11.04 -22.23 -10.93
N PRO A 99 11.72 -21.09 -11.20
CA PRO A 99 12.85 -21.04 -12.13
C PRO A 99 14.02 -21.96 -11.72
N GLU A 100 14.48 -21.83 -10.48
CA GLU A 100 15.69 -22.49 -9.99
C GLU A 100 15.44 -23.08 -8.60
N PRO A 101 14.54 -24.10 -8.47
CA PRO A 101 14.10 -24.61 -7.17
C PRO A 101 15.22 -25.21 -6.32
N GLY A 102 16.35 -25.58 -6.95
CA GLY A 102 17.54 -26.09 -6.26
C GLY A 102 18.34 -25.01 -5.53
N GLU A 103 18.15 -23.73 -5.84
CA GLU A 103 18.83 -22.61 -5.16
C GLU A 103 18.10 -22.18 -3.87
N TYR A 104 16.84 -22.58 -3.70
CA TYR A 104 16.03 -22.18 -2.54
C TYR A 104 16.23 -23.14 -1.37
N THR A 105 17.28 -22.91 -0.59
CA THR A 105 17.63 -23.78 0.54
C THR A 105 16.97 -23.36 1.85
N PHE A 106 16.44 -22.15 1.95
CA PHE A 106 15.75 -21.64 3.13
C PHE A 106 14.24 -21.69 2.95
N VAL A 107 13.54 -22.38 3.87
CA VAL A 107 12.08 -22.54 3.84
C VAL A 107 11.46 -22.13 5.16
N THR A 108 10.54 -21.18 5.13
CA THR A 108 9.70 -20.82 6.29
C THR A 108 8.26 -21.20 6.05
N VAL A 109 7.58 -21.58 7.14
CA VAL A 109 6.15 -21.90 7.13
C VAL A 109 5.46 -21.01 8.13
N THR A 110 4.44 -20.29 7.68
CA THR A 110 3.59 -19.49 8.57
C THR A 110 2.13 -19.90 8.38
N GLU A 111 1.36 -19.86 9.47
CA GLU A 111 -0.06 -20.17 9.47
C GLU A 111 -0.84 -18.89 9.73
N ARG A 112 -1.80 -18.59 8.86
CA ARG A 112 -2.65 -17.39 8.96
C ARG A 112 -4.05 -17.71 8.50
N ARG A 113 -5.05 -17.49 9.36
CA ARG A 113 -6.48 -17.63 9.04
C ARG A 113 -6.81 -18.97 8.35
N GLY A 114 -6.32 -20.08 8.90
CA GLY A 114 -6.55 -21.41 8.32
C GLY A 114 -5.84 -21.69 6.98
N ASN A 115 -4.88 -20.84 6.58
CA ASN A 115 -4.03 -21.09 5.42
C ASN A 115 -2.57 -21.29 5.85
N LYS A 116 -1.85 -22.10 5.07
CA LYS A 116 -0.40 -22.31 5.26
C LYS A 116 0.37 -21.62 4.16
N GLU A 117 1.22 -20.68 4.54
CA GLU A 117 2.11 -19.98 3.64
C GLU A 117 3.53 -20.57 3.75
N PHE A 118 4.10 -20.94 2.62
CA PHE A 118 5.48 -21.39 2.50
C PHE A 118 6.27 -20.34 1.72
N ALA A 119 7.39 -19.88 2.28
CA ALA A 119 8.34 -19.02 1.57
C ALA A 119 9.65 -19.77 1.34
N TYR A 120 10.04 -19.88 0.08
CA TYR A 120 11.27 -20.51 -0.41
C TYR A 120 12.23 -19.41 -0.84
N ARG A 121 13.40 -19.34 -0.21
CA ARG A 121 14.41 -18.30 -0.42
C ARG A 121 15.76 -18.91 -0.71
N GLU A 122 16.56 -18.18 -1.46
CA GLU A 122 18.00 -18.38 -1.44
C GLU A 122 18.56 -17.98 -0.07
N GLU A 123 19.70 -18.54 0.30
CA GLU A 123 20.33 -18.26 1.58
C GLU A 123 21.85 -18.07 1.45
N VAL A 124 22.40 -17.24 2.35
CA VAL A 124 23.85 -17.13 2.56
C VAL A 124 24.11 -17.19 4.06
N GLY A 125 24.96 -18.13 4.48
CA GLY A 125 25.30 -18.33 5.89
C GLY A 125 24.10 -18.72 6.76
N GLY A 126 23.09 -19.39 6.19
CA GLY A 126 21.87 -19.79 6.88
C GLY A 126 20.85 -18.67 7.10
N LEU A 127 21.05 -17.51 6.46
CA LEU A 127 20.11 -16.39 6.48
C LEU A 127 19.44 -16.23 5.11
N PRO A 128 18.12 -16.00 5.07
CA PRO A 128 17.40 -15.80 3.82
C PRO A 128 17.82 -14.50 3.15
N ILE A 129 17.99 -14.52 1.84
CA ILE A 129 18.15 -13.31 1.04
C ILE A 129 16.75 -12.75 0.72
N PRO A 130 16.43 -11.50 1.13
CA PRO A 130 15.16 -10.86 0.78
C PRO A 130 14.98 -10.76 -0.75
N GLU A 131 13.73 -10.76 -1.21
CA GLU A 131 13.38 -10.61 -2.64
C GLU A 131 13.96 -11.71 -3.57
N THR A 132 14.27 -12.89 -3.02
CA THR A 132 14.69 -14.08 -3.81
C THR A 132 13.67 -15.21 -3.70
N GLY A 133 13.64 -16.12 -4.68
CA GLY A 133 12.74 -17.27 -4.68
C GLY A 133 11.25 -16.94 -4.77
N CYS A 134 10.42 -17.66 -4.02
CA CYS A 134 8.96 -17.60 -4.17
C CYS A 134 8.19 -17.83 -2.86
N VAL A 135 6.94 -17.39 -2.86
CA VAL A 135 5.99 -17.60 -1.77
C VAL A 135 4.75 -18.28 -2.33
N LEU A 136 4.24 -19.30 -1.64
CA LEU A 136 2.97 -19.92 -1.98
C LEU A 136 2.07 -20.12 -0.76
N THR A 137 0.76 -20.15 -0.99
CA THR A 137 -0.24 -20.35 0.05
C THR A 137 -1.11 -21.54 -0.30
N LEU A 138 -1.27 -22.44 0.67
CA LEU A 138 -2.18 -23.58 0.61
C LEU A 138 -3.43 -23.30 1.45
N ASP A 139 -4.59 -23.70 0.92
CA ASP A 139 -5.84 -23.75 1.68
C ASP A 139 -5.88 -24.94 2.64
N ALA A 140 -6.96 -25.05 3.42
CA ALA A 140 -7.20 -26.16 4.34
C ALA A 140 -7.27 -27.54 3.66
N ALA A 141 -7.49 -27.60 2.36
CA ALA A 141 -7.51 -28.82 1.55
C ALA A 141 -6.19 -29.06 0.79
N PHE A 142 -5.14 -28.29 1.11
CA PHE A 142 -3.83 -28.33 0.46
C PHE A 142 -3.82 -27.99 -1.04
N ASN A 143 -4.82 -27.24 -1.52
CA ASN A 143 -4.75 -26.65 -2.86
C ASN A 143 -3.88 -25.40 -2.83
N VAL A 144 -3.03 -25.23 -3.84
CA VAL A 144 -2.29 -23.97 -4.04
C VAL A 144 -3.27 -22.91 -4.51
N ILE A 145 -3.56 -21.94 -3.64
CA ILE A 145 -4.46 -20.82 -3.93
C ILE A 145 -3.71 -19.54 -4.27
N ARG A 146 -2.44 -19.43 -3.87
CA ARG A 146 -1.58 -18.30 -4.21
C ARG A 146 -0.16 -18.77 -4.48
N TYR A 147 0.47 -18.14 -5.46
CA TYR A 147 1.91 -18.23 -5.72
C TYR A 147 2.42 -16.87 -6.17
N ARG A 148 3.61 -16.49 -5.71
CA ARG A 148 4.30 -15.28 -6.14
C ARG A 148 5.79 -15.58 -6.25
N LEU A 149 6.35 -15.37 -7.43
CA LEU A 149 7.79 -15.27 -7.62
C LEU A 149 8.24 -13.89 -7.12
N GLU A 150 9.19 -13.86 -6.20
CA GLU A 150 9.71 -12.60 -5.65
C GLU A 150 11.01 -12.15 -6.32
N GLU A 151 11.62 -13.00 -7.14
CA GLU A 151 12.80 -12.67 -7.93
C GLU A 151 12.51 -11.49 -8.87
N ARG A 152 13.07 -10.32 -8.55
CA ARG A 152 13.02 -9.16 -9.43
C ARG A 152 14.13 -9.25 -10.46
N ARG A 153 13.75 -9.31 -11.75
CA ARG A 153 14.69 -9.30 -12.89
C ARG A 153 15.67 -8.14 -12.88
N SER A 154 15.23 -6.96 -12.43
CA SER A 154 16.06 -5.76 -12.34
C SER A 154 17.06 -5.79 -11.18
N LEU A 155 16.88 -6.72 -10.24
CA LEU A 155 17.72 -6.91 -9.05
C LEU A 155 18.33 -8.30 -9.07
N LYS A 156 18.87 -8.75 -10.21
CA LYS A 156 19.86 -9.84 -10.20
C LYS A 156 21.15 -9.32 -9.56
N THR A 157 21.03 -8.91 -8.30
CA THR A 157 22.09 -8.43 -7.43
C THR A 157 23.02 -9.60 -7.18
N CYS A 158 24.32 -9.33 -7.19
CA CYS A 158 25.30 -10.33 -6.76
C CYS A 158 24.91 -10.80 -5.36
N LYS A 159 24.74 -12.11 -5.19
CA LYS A 159 24.47 -12.70 -3.87
C LYS A 159 25.49 -12.13 -2.87
N PRO A 160 25.04 -11.66 -1.70
CA PRO A 160 25.95 -11.07 -0.73
C PRO A 160 26.99 -12.11 -0.34
N LYS A 161 28.26 -11.69 -0.23
CA LYS A 161 29.29 -12.55 0.35
C LYS A 161 29.16 -12.51 1.86
N TRP A 162 29.24 -13.68 2.49
CA TRP A 162 29.35 -13.72 3.95
C TRP A 162 30.65 -13.02 4.38
N PRO A 163 30.61 -12.09 5.34
CA PRO A 163 31.81 -11.41 5.80
C PRO A 163 32.75 -12.37 6.54
N GLU A 164 34.05 -12.06 6.56
CA GLU A 164 35.06 -12.90 7.25
C GLU A 164 34.79 -13.00 8.76
N ALA A 165 34.22 -11.95 9.35
CA ALA A 165 33.82 -11.92 10.75
C ALA A 165 32.54 -11.09 10.91
N VAL A 166 31.73 -11.50 11.89
CA VAL A 166 30.58 -10.76 12.38
C VAL A 166 30.76 -10.47 13.86
N VAL A 167 30.34 -9.29 14.30
CA VAL A 167 30.30 -8.89 15.70
C VAL A 167 29.26 -9.74 16.42
N ASP A 168 29.59 -10.20 17.62
CA ASP A 168 28.67 -11.01 18.41
C ASP A 168 27.47 -10.20 18.92
N ALA A 169 26.35 -10.89 19.12
CA ALA A 169 25.09 -10.25 19.52
C ALA A 169 25.16 -9.56 20.89
N GLU A 170 26.01 -10.00 21.83
CA GLU A 170 26.13 -9.38 23.15
C GLU A 170 26.88 -8.05 23.07
N THR A 171 27.91 -7.95 22.22
CA THR A 171 28.58 -6.68 21.92
C THR A 171 27.60 -5.68 21.31
N VAL A 172 26.80 -6.10 20.33
CA VAL A 172 25.76 -5.24 19.72
C VAL A 172 24.70 -4.82 20.76
N LYS A 173 24.21 -5.74 21.59
CA LYS A 173 23.29 -5.41 22.70
C LYS A 173 23.91 -4.41 23.68
N GLY A 174 25.20 -4.55 23.98
CA GLY A 174 25.95 -3.62 24.82
C GLY A 174 26.00 -2.21 24.22
N TYR A 175 26.25 -2.11 22.92
CA TYR A 175 26.19 -0.84 22.18
C TYR A 175 24.80 -0.22 22.24
N ILE A 176 23.74 -0.99 21.93
CA ILE A 176 22.36 -0.50 21.96
C ILE A 176 21.99 0.01 23.35
N ARG A 177 22.27 -0.74 24.41
CA ARG A 177 21.98 -0.34 25.80
C ARG A 177 22.65 0.97 26.21
N ARG A 178 23.88 1.22 25.76
CA ARG A 178 24.62 2.47 26.06
C ARG A 178 24.05 3.69 25.35
N HIS A 179 23.42 3.49 24.19
CA HIS A 179 22.87 4.57 23.35
C HIS A 179 21.34 4.56 23.31
N LEU A 180 20.71 3.79 24.21
CA LEU A 180 19.27 3.70 24.31
C LEU A 180 18.73 4.96 24.98
N ARG A 181 17.87 5.69 24.27
CA ARG A 181 17.11 6.81 24.83
C ARG A 181 15.68 6.36 25.05
N MET A 182 15.11 6.76 26.19
CA MET A 182 13.71 6.48 26.52
C MET A 182 12.94 7.78 26.47
N GLU A 183 11.83 7.79 25.74
CA GLU A 183 10.94 8.93 25.64
C GLU A 183 9.59 8.61 26.30
N LEU A 184 9.05 9.60 27.03
CA LEU A 184 7.76 9.49 27.67
C LEU A 184 6.66 9.74 26.63
N LYS A 185 5.73 8.80 26.47
CA LYS A 185 4.61 8.90 25.53
C LYS A 185 3.30 8.47 26.15
N ILE A 186 2.19 8.98 25.62
CA ILE A 186 0.85 8.46 25.88
C ILE A 186 0.52 7.48 24.75
N VAL A 187 0.12 6.27 25.09
CA VAL A 187 -0.28 5.23 24.13
C VAL A 187 -1.69 4.74 24.44
N HIS A 188 -2.45 4.46 23.39
CA HIS A 188 -3.75 3.80 23.48
C HIS A 188 -3.55 2.29 23.40
N LEU A 189 -3.82 1.57 24.50
CA LEU A 189 -3.61 0.12 24.58
C LEU A 189 -4.94 -0.61 24.45
N HIS A 190 -5.08 -1.36 23.36
CA HIS A 190 -6.21 -2.27 23.20
C HIS A 190 -5.95 -3.59 23.95
N PRO A 191 -6.94 -4.21 24.63
CA PRO A 191 -6.77 -5.48 25.37
C PRO A 191 -6.27 -6.67 24.53
N SER A 192 -6.35 -6.59 23.19
CA SER A 192 -5.77 -7.60 22.30
C SER A 192 -4.25 -7.52 22.17
N LEU A 193 -3.65 -6.36 22.46
CA LEU A 193 -2.21 -6.12 22.30
C LEU A 193 -1.42 -6.46 23.58
N VAL A 194 -2.08 -6.42 24.73
CA VAL A 194 -1.47 -6.63 26.05
C VAL A 194 -2.44 -7.40 26.92
N LYS A 195 -1.94 -8.30 27.78
CA LYS A 195 -2.74 -8.93 28.85
C LYS A 195 -3.10 -7.89 29.92
N LEU A 196 -3.99 -6.94 29.57
CA LEU A 196 -4.56 -5.98 30.51
C LEU A 196 -5.65 -6.69 31.31
N THR A 197 -5.76 -6.34 32.59
CA THR A 197 -6.77 -6.89 33.52
C THR A 197 -8.17 -6.26 33.34
N GLY A 198 -8.52 -5.83 32.13
CA GLY A 198 -9.79 -5.19 31.81
C GLY A 198 -10.21 -5.42 30.35
N GLU A 199 -11.51 -5.25 30.08
CA GLU A 199 -12.10 -5.49 28.75
C GLU A 199 -12.10 -4.24 27.85
N GLU A 200 -11.73 -3.07 28.40
CA GLU A 200 -11.74 -1.79 27.68
C GLU A 200 -10.32 -1.32 27.32
N ALA A 201 -10.21 -0.64 26.18
CA ALA A 201 -8.98 0.03 25.79
C ALA A 201 -8.73 1.24 26.69
N GLU A 202 -7.48 1.45 27.08
CA GLU A 202 -7.11 2.53 27.99
C GLU A 202 -5.86 3.27 27.52
N TYR A 203 -5.79 4.56 27.86
CA TYR A 203 -4.60 5.37 27.65
C TYR A 203 -3.63 5.16 28.80
N ARG A 204 -2.35 4.92 28.49
CA ARG A 204 -1.27 4.83 29.49
C ARG A 204 -0.09 5.70 29.11
N ILE A 205 0.55 6.25 30.14
CA ILE A 205 1.86 6.88 30.02
C ILE A 205 2.91 5.77 30.08
N VAL A 206 3.74 5.66 29.05
CA VAL A 206 4.79 4.64 28.91
C VAL A 206 6.12 5.29 28.54
N TYR A 207 7.22 4.59 28.81
CA TYR A 207 8.52 4.91 28.23
C TYR A 207 8.74 4.04 26.99
N GLU A 208 8.88 4.66 25.82
CA GLU A 208 9.26 3.96 24.59
C GLU A 208 10.73 4.23 24.22
N PRO A 209 11.43 3.23 23.67
CA PRO A 209 12.76 3.45 23.10
C PRO A 209 12.68 4.38 21.88
N ALA A 210 13.62 5.33 21.78
CA ALA A 210 13.71 6.30 20.69
C ALA A 210 15.15 6.35 20.09
N PRO A 211 15.36 5.74 18.91
CA PRO A 211 14.38 5.05 18.08
C PRO A 211 14.01 3.65 18.59
N ASP A 212 12.85 3.17 18.14
CA ASP A 212 12.30 1.85 18.42
C ASP A 212 12.88 0.74 17.54
N ARG A 213 13.47 1.11 16.40
CA ARG A 213 14.18 0.23 15.48
C ARG A 213 15.48 0.87 15.03
N ARG A 214 16.55 0.06 14.98
CA ARG A 214 17.87 0.44 14.43
C ARG A 214 18.40 -0.67 13.54
N TRP A 215 19.19 -0.31 12.54
CA TRP A 215 19.93 -1.26 11.72
C TRP A 215 21.41 -1.16 12.07
N ILE A 216 21.90 -2.17 12.79
CA ILE A 216 23.29 -2.27 13.20
C ILE A 216 24.02 -3.14 12.19
N ASP A 217 25.13 -2.62 11.66
CA ASP A 217 26.02 -3.35 10.77
C ASP A 217 26.65 -4.53 11.52
N ALA A 218 26.47 -5.74 10.99
CA ALA A 218 27.01 -6.96 11.58
C ALA A 218 28.54 -7.07 11.51
N VAL A 219 29.21 -6.33 10.62
CA VAL A 219 30.68 -6.34 10.46
C VAL A 219 31.32 -5.33 11.41
N THR A 220 30.75 -4.13 11.53
CA THR A 220 31.35 -3.04 12.33
C THR A 220 30.76 -2.93 13.73
N GLY A 221 29.54 -3.44 13.96
CA GLY A 221 28.81 -3.32 15.22
C GLY A 221 28.23 -1.93 15.48
N PHE A 222 28.27 -1.04 14.47
CA PHE A 222 27.78 0.32 14.57
C PHE A 222 26.45 0.52 13.83
N ASP A 223 25.76 1.58 14.21
CA ASP A 223 24.54 2.01 13.52
C ASP A 223 24.85 2.50 12.10
N LEU A 224 24.00 2.12 11.14
CA LEU A 224 24.20 2.43 9.72
C LEU A 224 23.83 3.86 9.33
N PHE A 225 22.91 4.53 10.04
CA PHE A 225 22.26 5.76 9.55
C PHE A 225 22.16 6.90 10.57
N GLY A 226 22.48 6.68 11.85
CA GLY A 226 22.35 7.67 12.92
C GLY A 226 20.94 7.72 13.52
N ASP A 227 20.81 8.29 14.72
CA ASP A 227 19.53 8.37 15.44
C ASP A 227 18.46 9.14 14.65
N GLU A 228 18.87 10.16 13.89
CA GLU A 228 18.04 11.02 13.06
C GLU A 228 17.33 10.28 11.92
N HIS A 229 17.85 9.13 11.46
CA HIS A 229 17.22 8.35 10.41
C HIS A 229 15.94 7.65 10.86
N TYR A 230 15.83 7.39 12.16
CA TYR A 230 14.80 6.52 12.73
C TYR A 230 13.74 7.27 13.54
N VAL A 231 13.95 8.57 13.81
CA VAL A 231 13.01 9.40 14.57
C VAL A 231 12.32 10.40 13.66
N MET A 232 11.09 10.80 14.02
CA MET A 232 10.42 11.88 13.32
C MET A 232 11.27 13.16 13.38
N PRO A 233 11.38 13.94 12.28
CA PRO A 233 12.12 15.17 12.31
C PRO A 233 11.53 16.18 13.30
N PRO A 234 12.34 17.10 13.83
CA PRO A 234 11.87 18.14 14.75
C PRO A 234 10.69 18.91 14.16
N SER A 235 9.73 19.31 14.99
CA SER A 235 8.57 20.12 14.59
C SER A 235 8.31 21.24 15.59
N TYR A 236 7.54 22.25 15.19
CA TYR A 236 7.15 23.36 16.05
C TYR A 236 5.64 23.64 16.00
N PRO A 237 5.05 24.11 17.11
CA PRO A 237 3.63 24.48 17.16
C PRO A 237 3.25 25.50 16.10
N ILE A 238 2.14 25.25 15.40
CA ILE A 238 1.62 26.22 14.43
C ILE A 238 0.94 27.34 15.18
N GLN A 239 1.37 28.58 14.94
CA GLN A 239 0.69 29.74 15.52
C GLN A 239 -0.71 29.89 14.91
N ALA A 240 -1.74 29.65 15.72
CA ALA A 240 -3.10 30.07 15.39
C ALA A 240 -3.12 31.60 15.24
N LYS A 241 -3.79 32.10 14.19
CA LYS A 241 -4.34 33.45 14.32
C LYS A 241 -5.54 33.34 15.26
N GLU A 242 -5.75 34.34 16.12
CA GLU A 242 -6.95 34.40 16.95
C GLU A 242 -8.17 34.11 16.07
N PRO A 243 -9.10 33.26 16.53
CA PRO A 243 -10.32 33.02 15.79
C PRO A 243 -10.97 34.39 15.59
N VAL A 244 -11.13 34.81 14.34
CA VAL A 244 -12.02 35.94 14.06
C VAL A 244 -13.36 35.52 14.66
N SER A 245 -13.75 36.22 15.72
CA SER A 245 -14.98 36.01 16.46
C SER A 245 -16.17 36.37 15.58
N GLU A 246 -16.39 35.59 14.55
CA GLU A 246 -17.61 35.52 13.80
C GLU A 246 -17.78 34.03 13.53
N THR A 247 -18.61 33.37 14.32
CA THR A 247 -19.40 32.28 13.76
C THR A 247 -20.25 32.96 12.69
N PRO A 248 -19.95 32.84 11.38
CA PRO A 248 -20.99 33.19 10.44
C PRO A 248 -22.08 32.16 10.72
N ALA A 249 -23.33 32.62 10.76
CA ALA A 249 -24.47 31.73 10.64
C ALA A 249 -24.15 30.67 9.57
N ARG A 250 -24.63 29.44 9.75
CA ARG A 250 -24.55 28.35 8.75
C ARG A 250 -25.20 28.78 7.42
N GLU A 251 -24.60 29.72 6.71
CA GLU A 251 -24.69 29.83 5.27
C GLU A 251 -24.06 28.55 4.77
N ALA A 252 -24.77 27.84 3.90
CA ALA A 252 -24.29 26.59 3.32
C ALA A 252 -22.86 26.84 2.80
N LYS A 253 -21.87 26.22 3.45
CA LYS A 253 -20.47 26.29 3.00
C LYS A 253 -20.48 25.82 1.55
N SER A 254 -20.27 26.72 0.60
CA SER A 254 -20.01 26.31 -0.78
C SER A 254 -18.63 25.69 -0.79
N TRP A 255 -18.61 24.37 -0.73
CA TRP A 255 -17.39 23.58 -0.77
C TRP A 255 -16.62 23.85 -2.05
N GLU A 256 -17.29 24.16 -3.15
CA GLU A 256 -16.67 24.52 -4.42
C GLU A 256 -15.77 25.76 -4.26
N LYS A 257 -16.26 26.79 -3.59
CA LYS A 257 -15.46 28.00 -3.33
C LYS A 257 -14.28 27.73 -2.38
N ILE A 258 -14.50 26.92 -1.34
CA ILE A 258 -13.45 26.58 -0.35
C ILE A 258 -12.35 25.72 -0.98
N LEU A 259 -12.74 24.80 -1.86
CA LEU A 259 -11.86 23.86 -2.56
C LEU A 259 -11.26 24.47 -3.84
N GLY A 260 -11.69 25.66 -4.24
CA GLY A 260 -11.23 26.32 -5.47
C GLY A 260 -11.72 25.62 -6.75
N ILE A 261 -12.87 24.93 -6.69
CA ILE A 261 -13.49 24.26 -7.84
C ILE A 261 -14.17 25.33 -8.68
N ASP A 262 -13.63 25.54 -9.88
CA ASP A 262 -14.20 26.43 -10.87
C ASP A 262 -15.40 25.74 -11.54
N GLN A 263 -16.62 26.17 -11.21
CA GLN A 263 -17.86 25.60 -11.74
C GLN A 263 -18.09 25.88 -13.23
N GLU A 264 -17.35 26.81 -13.84
CA GLU A 264 -17.34 27.01 -15.31
C GLU A 264 -16.47 25.95 -16.00
N ARG A 265 -15.49 25.40 -15.29
CA ARG A 265 -14.56 24.40 -15.80
C ARG A 265 -14.87 22.98 -15.34
N TYR A 266 -15.59 22.81 -14.24
CA TYR A 266 -15.91 21.51 -13.65
C TYR A 266 -17.42 21.35 -13.47
N ALA A 267 -17.99 20.29 -14.05
CA ALA A 267 -19.39 19.92 -13.89
C ALA A 267 -19.54 18.93 -12.72
N LEU A 268 -20.60 19.07 -11.94
CA LEU A 268 -21.01 18.03 -10.99
C LEU A 268 -21.55 16.82 -11.78
N VAL A 269 -20.87 15.67 -11.66
CA VAL A 269 -21.25 14.45 -12.38
C VAL A 269 -21.96 13.46 -11.47
N ARG A 270 -21.61 13.43 -10.19
CA ARG A 270 -22.17 12.45 -9.26
C ARG A 270 -22.20 12.93 -7.82
N THR A 271 -23.32 12.65 -7.16
CA THR A 271 -23.45 12.68 -5.70
C THR A 271 -23.86 11.28 -5.26
N LYS A 272 -23.04 10.66 -4.39
CA LYS A 272 -23.40 9.42 -3.70
C LYS A 272 -23.49 9.70 -2.22
N GLU A 273 -24.59 9.28 -1.62
CA GLU A 273 -24.79 9.35 -0.19
C GLU A 273 -24.74 7.95 0.41
N ASP A 274 -24.06 7.79 1.53
CA ASP A 274 -24.24 6.67 2.44
C ASP A 274 -24.82 7.19 3.77
N GLU A 275 -24.88 6.34 4.80
CA GLU A 275 -25.49 6.70 6.10
C GLU A 275 -24.74 7.85 6.78
N GLU A 276 -23.43 7.96 6.59
CA GLU A 276 -22.56 8.90 7.33
C GLU A 276 -22.03 10.05 6.47
N ARG A 277 -21.89 9.84 5.15
CA ARG A 277 -21.11 10.70 4.25
C ARG A 277 -21.82 11.00 2.95
N VAL A 278 -21.47 12.16 2.40
CA VAL A 278 -21.81 12.59 1.04
C VAL A 278 -20.52 12.64 0.24
N LYS A 279 -20.41 11.78 -0.78
CA LYS A 279 -19.33 11.80 -1.77
C LYS A 279 -19.80 12.57 -3.00
N ILE A 280 -19.10 13.64 -3.33
CA ILE A 280 -19.37 14.52 -4.46
C ILE A 280 -18.23 14.38 -5.47
N VAL A 281 -18.55 14.19 -6.75
CA VAL A 281 -17.58 14.04 -7.85
C VAL A 281 -17.84 15.11 -8.91
N TYR A 282 -16.83 15.93 -9.17
CA TYR A 282 -16.80 16.92 -10.24
C TYR A 282 -15.85 16.46 -11.34
N GLN A 283 -16.16 16.78 -12.60
CA GLN A 283 -15.35 16.41 -13.77
C GLN A 283 -15.10 17.63 -14.65
N PHE A 284 -13.88 17.74 -15.16
CA PHE A 284 -13.47 18.81 -16.06
C PHE A 284 -14.29 18.83 -17.36
N GLN A 285 -14.71 20.02 -17.81
CA GLN A 285 -15.63 20.23 -18.93
C GLN A 285 -14.94 20.36 -20.31
N GLN A 286 -13.60 20.49 -20.37
CA GLN A 286 -12.86 20.61 -21.64
C GLN A 286 -11.93 19.43 -21.91
N GLN A 287 -12.48 18.45 -22.62
CA GLN A 287 -12.15 18.03 -23.98
C GLN A 287 -12.69 16.59 -24.05
N GLU A 288 -13.53 16.31 -25.05
CA GLU A 288 -13.79 14.93 -25.46
C GLU A 288 -12.43 14.22 -25.40
N GLU A 289 -12.32 13.19 -24.55
CA GLU A 289 -11.27 12.22 -24.77
C GLU A 289 -11.36 11.92 -26.26
N GLU A 290 -10.28 12.17 -27.00
CA GLU A 290 -10.03 11.39 -28.20
C GLU A 290 -10.12 9.94 -27.71
N THR A 291 -11.33 9.38 -27.74
CA THR A 291 -11.56 7.95 -27.85
C THR A 291 -10.82 7.60 -29.13
N SER A 292 -9.52 7.38 -28.95
CA SER A 292 -8.63 6.81 -29.93
C SER A 292 -9.38 5.58 -30.40
N GLY A 293 -9.91 5.67 -31.60
CA GLY A 293 -10.98 4.82 -32.09
C GLY A 293 -10.54 3.36 -32.14
N SER A 294 -10.82 2.65 -31.07
CA SER A 294 -10.94 1.20 -30.98
C SER A 294 -11.76 0.97 -29.73
N ASP A 295 -12.86 0.22 -29.83
CA ASP A 295 -13.33 -0.48 -28.64
C ASP A 295 -12.10 -1.25 -28.10
N PRO A 296 -11.71 -1.06 -26.82
CA PRO A 296 -10.59 -1.79 -26.28
C PRO A 296 -10.88 -3.28 -26.45
N ASP A 297 -9.87 -4.05 -26.87
CA ASP A 297 -10.02 -5.50 -26.99
C ASP A 297 -10.65 -6.04 -25.70
N VAL A 298 -11.69 -6.86 -25.85
CA VAL A 298 -12.45 -7.41 -24.72
C VAL A 298 -11.51 -8.10 -23.73
N LEU A 299 -10.42 -8.71 -24.18
CA LEU A 299 -9.48 -9.38 -23.28
C LEU A 299 -8.31 -8.48 -22.81
N SER A 300 -8.19 -7.25 -23.32
CA SER A 300 -7.15 -6.32 -22.86
C SER A 300 -7.35 -5.90 -21.40
N VAL A 301 -6.27 -5.42 -20.75
CA VAL A 301 -6.35 -4.83 -19.41
C VAL A 301 -7.38 -3.70 -19.39
N ASP A 302 -7.36 -2.81 -20.38
CA ASP A 302 -8.28 -1.67 -20.47
C ASP A 302 -9.72 -2.12 -20.68
N GLY A 303 -9.95 -3.11 -21.55
CA GLY A 303 -11.27 -3.69 -21.79
C GLY A 303 -11.85 -4.33 -20.54
N TYR A 304 -11.06 -5.11 -19.81
CA TYR A 304 -11.43 -5.72 -18.55
C TYR A 304 -11.72 -4.68 -17.46
N MET A 305 -10.82 -3.70 -17.28
CA MET A 305 -10.96 -2.63 -16.28
C MET A 305 -12.22 -1.80 -16.52
N ASN A 306 -12.51 -1.46 -17.78
CA ASN A 306 -13.71 -0.71 -18.15
C ASN A 306 -14.99 -1.51 -17.88
N ARG A 307 -15.03 -2.82 -18.16
CA ARG A 307 -16.21 -3.64 -17.84
C ARG A 307 -16.43 -3.78 -16.34
N LYS A 308 -15.38 -4.05 -15.58
CA LYS A 308 -15.50 -4.31 -14.13
C LYS A 308 -15.69 -3.05 -13.31
N TRP A 309 -15.00 -1.98 -13.68
CA TRP A 309 -14.93 -0.78 -12.88
C TRP A 309 -15.14 0.50 -13.66
N GLY A 310 -15.46 0.50 -14.95
CA GLY A 310 -15.56 1.72 -15.79
C GLY A 310 -16.33 2.86 -15.13
N ASP A 311 -17.55 2.61 -14.64
CA ASP A 311 -18.37 3.60 -13.92
C ASP A 311 -17.78 4.05 -12.57
N ARG A 312 -16.97 3.20 -11.93
CA ARG A 312 -16.25 3.51 -10.68
C ARG A 312 -14.93 4.26 -10.95
N LEU A 313 -14.24 3.92 -12.03
CA LEU A 313 -12.99 4.51 -12.50
C LEU A 313 -13.21 5.88 -13.15
N GLN A 314 -14.42 6.16 -13.66
CA GLN A 314 -14.80 7.51 -14.08
C GLN A 314 -14.54 8.57 -13.00
N ALA A 315 -14.72 8.23 -11.72
CA ALA A 315 -14.43 9.14 -10.61
C ALA A 315 -12.92 9.43 -10.41
N PHE A 316 -12.05 8.64 -11.03
CA PHE A 316 -10.59 8.73 -10.96
C PHE A 316 -9.96 9.12 -12.31
N LYS A 317 -10.77 9.50 -13.31
CA LYS A 317 -10.27 10.02 -14.58
C LYS A 317 -9.48 11.31 -14.37
N TYR A 318 -8.58 11.60 -15.30
CA TYR A 318 -7.85 12.87 -15.37
C TYR A 318 -8.82 14.05 -15.28
N GLY A 319 -8.52 15.04 -14.43
CA GLY A 319 -9.43 16.16 -14.17
C GLY A 319 -10.70 15.83 -13.38
N SER A 320 -10.69 14.76 -12.58
CA SER A 320 -11.75 14.47 -11.59
C SER A 320 -11.41 15.06 -10.22
N ILE A 321 -12.39 15.68 -9.58
CA ILE A 321 -12.29 16.15 -8.19
C ILE A 321 -13.31 15.40 -7.35
N ILE A 322 -12.86 14.75 -6.28
CA ILE A 322 -13.68 14.02 -5.32
C ILE A 322 -13.63 14.75 -3.98
N ALA A 323 -14.79 15.14 -3.45
CA ALA A 323 -14.95 15.64 -2.09
C ALA A 323 -15.82 14.67 -1.27
N GLN A 324 -15.48 14.48 0.00
CA GLN A 324 -16.24 13.69 0.96
C GLN A 324 -16.60 14.56 2.16
N ILE A 325 -17.88 14.65 2.48
CA ILE A 325 -18.42 15.49 3.54
C ILE A 325 -19.18 14.60 4.53
N GLU A 326 -18.87 14.72 5.81
CA GLU A 326 -19.61 14.05 6.87
C GLU A 326 -20.96 14.74 7.09
N LYS A 327 -22.05 13.97 7.11
CA LYS A 327 -23.43 14.49 7.22
C LYS A 327 -23.71 15.14 8.58
N SER A 328 -23.20 14.53 9.66
CA SER A 328 -23.47 14.94 11.04
C SER A 328 -22.86 16.30 11.37
N THR A 329 -21.63 16.55 10.92
CA THR A 329 -20.87 17.76 11.24
C THR A 329 -20.83 18.76 10.09
N GLY A 330 -21.11 18.29 8.86
CA GLY A 330 -20.88 19.07 7.64
C GLY A 330 -19.40 19.40 7.43
N ARG A 331 -18.47 18.57 7.93
CA ARG A 331 -17.01 18.74 7.76
C ARG A 331 -16.50 17.98 6.53
N LEU A 332 -15.48 18.53 5.90
CA LEU A 332 -14.73 17.82 4.85
C LEU A 332 -13.86 16.75 5.49
N VAL A 333 -14.06 15.50 5.12
CA VAL A 333 -13.31 14.33 5.64
C VAL A 333 -12.40 13.71 4.58
N GLY A 334 -12.57 14.08 3.31
CA GLY A 334 -11.69 13.63 2.24
C GLY A 334 -11.77 14.55 1.02
N PHE A 335 -10.63 14.78 0.39
CA PHE A 335 -10.53 15.56 -0.84
C PHE A 335 -9.42 15.00 -1.72
N HIS A 336 -9.74 14.73 -2.98
CA HIS A 336 -8.79 14.23 -3.97
C HIS A 336 -9.02 14.98 -5.29
N GLY A 337 -7.99 15.64 -5.81
CA GLY A 337 -8.00 16.18 -7.16
C GLY A 337 -7.03 15.36 -8.01
N MET A 338 -7.52 14.77 -9.09
CA MET A 338 -6.68 14.21 -10.15
C MET A 338 -6.33 15.37 -11.07
N ASP A 339 -5.03 15.66 -11.24
CA ASP A 339 -4.54 16.76 -12.07
C ASP A 339 -5.26 16.72 -13.45
N GLY A 340 -5.72 17.88 -13.92
CA GLY A 340 -6.73 17.99 -14.98
C GLY A 340 -6.45 19.11 -15.98
N GLY A 341 -5.19 19.51 -16.16
CA GLY A 341 -4.84 20.57 -17.08
C GLY A 341 -3.51 21.25 -16.74
N GLU A 342 -2.83 21.65 -17.80
CA GLU A 342 -1.46 22.14 -17.84
C GLU A 342 -1.09 23.19 -16.78
N GLY A 343 0.12 23.02 -16.25
CA GLY A 343 0.77 23.94 -15.33
C GLY A 343 1.05 25.30 -15.96
N GLY A 344 0.28 26.29 -15.56
CA GLY A 344 0.72 27.68 -15.52
C GLY A 344 1.17 28.02 -14.10
N THR A 345 2.37 28.56 -13.94
CA THR A 345 2.91 28.91 -12.62
C THR A 345 2.05 29.96 -11.90
N PRO A 346 1.94 29.82 -10.58
CA PRO A 346 2.87 30.57 -9.76
C PRO A 346 3.88 29.60 -9.16
N ARG A 347 5.17 29.90 -9.36
CA ARG A 347 6.26 29.33 -8.56
C ARG A 347 6.15 29.91 -7.16
N LEU A 348 5.10 29.51 -6.44
CA LEU A 348 4.96 29.86 -5.04
C LEU A 348 6.19 29.29 -4.35
N ASN A 349 6.91 30.16 -3.64
CA ASN A 349 7.94 29.66 -2.75
C ASN A 349 7.28 28.86 -1.62
N ARG A 350 8.10 28.13 -0.87
CA ARG A 350 7.61 27.30 0.24
C ARG A 350 6.74 28.06 1.23
N GLU A 351 7.10 29.28 1.59
CA GLU A 351 6.32 30.10 2.54
C GLU A 351 4.94 30.46 1.99
N GLN A 352 4.86 30.80 0.70
CA GLN A 352 3.61 31.07 0.01
C GLN A 352 2.73 29.81 -0.09
N CYS A 353 3.33 28.65 -0.37
CA CYS A 353 2.63 27.37 -0.32
C CYS A 353 2.10 27.08 1.08
N TRP A 354 2.90 27.32 2.12
CA TRP A 354 2.48 27.13 3.51
C TRP A 354 1.32 28.04 3.88
N ASN A 355 1.38 29.32 3.51
CA ASN A 355 0.29 30.26 3.76
C ASN A 355 -1.02 29.82 3.11
N LYS A 356 -0.97 29.25 1.89
CA LYS A 356 -2.15 28.66 1.25
C LYS A 356 -2.66 27.42 1.99
N ALA A 357 -1.78 26.49 2.36
CA ALA A 357 -2.16 25.31 3.13
C ALA A 357 -2.76 25.69 4.49
N LYS A 358 -2.20 26.70 5.16
CA LYS A 358 -2.70 27.24 6.43
C LYS A 358 -4.09 27.85 6.29
N GLN A 359 -4.36 28.61 5.24
CA GLN A 359 -5.70 29.15 4.95
C GLN A 359 -6.72 28.04 4.70
N PHE A 360 -6.32 27.00 3.97
CA PHE A 360 -7.15 25.82 3.77
C PHE A 360 -7.49 25.14 5.11
N LEU A 361 -6.48 24.87 5.95
CA LEU A 361 -6.66 24.27 7.28
C LEU A 361 -7.60 25.11 8.15
N GLN A 362 -7.46 26.44 8.16
CA GLN A 362 -8.36 27.33 8.90
C GLN A 362 -9.83 27.20 8.48
N ASN A 363 -10.10 26.94 7.20
CA ASN A 363 -11.47 26.83 6.68
C ASN A 363 -12.10 25.46 6.94
N VAL A 364 -11.30 24.39 6.83
CA VAL A 364 -11.78 23.00 6.93
C VAL A 364 -11.70 22.43 8.34
N PHE A 365 -10.70 22.86 9.11
CA PHE A 365 -10.40 22.38 10.45
C PHE A 365 -9.87 23.53 11.34
N PRO A 366 -10.73 24.47 11.79
CA PRO A 366 -10.31 25.70 12.47
C PRO A 366 -9.42 25.49 13.70
N GLU A 367 -9.64 24.39 14.42
CA GLU A 367 -8.90 24.01 15.62
C GLU A 367 -7.56 23.30 15.34
N TYR A 368 -7.11 23.21 14.08
CA TYR A 368 -5.87 22.50 13.69
C TYR A 368 -4.63 22.87 14.48
N ALA A 369 -4.46 24.14 14.85
CA ALA A 369 -3.28 24.62 15.57
C ALA A 369 -3.17 24.07 17.00
N ARG A 370 -4.25 23.52 17.57
CA ARG A 370 -4.21 22.79 18.85
C ARG A 370 -3.60 21.41 18.73
N TYR A 371 -3.63 20.84 17.54
CA TYR A 371 -3.35 19.43 17.30
C TYR A 371 -2.16 19.21 16.37
N LEU A 372 -1.84 20.15 15.49
CA LEU A 372 -0.81 19.97 14.47
C LEU A 372 0.42 20.82 14.77
N GLN A 373 1.59 20.21 14.62
CA GLN A 373 2.86 20.93 14.52
C GLN A 373 3.34 20.94 13.07
N LEU A 374 4.25 21.83 12.73
CA LEU A 374 4.90 21.87 11.42
C LEU A 374 6.33 21.37 11.53
N GLU A 375 6.70 20.42 10.67
CA GLU A 375 8.07 19.91 10.58
C GLU A 375 9.09 21.01 10.24
N ILE A 376 10.22 21.01 10.93
CA ILE A 376 11.40 21.84 10.63
C ILE A 376 12.16 21.15 9.50
N ASP A 377 12.21 21.79 8.34
CA ASP A 377 13.03 21.26 7.25
C ASP A 377 14.50 21.20 7.67
N SER A 378 15.13 20.04 7.47
CA SER A 378 16.58 19.98 7.37
C SER A 378 17.01 20.80 6.16
N LYS A 379 18.04 21.63 6.31
CA LYS A 379 18.60 22.45 5.22
C LYS A 379 19.37 21.58 4.22
N GLU A 380 18.75 20.55 3.67
CA GLU A 380 19.30 19.88 2.50
C GLU A 380 19.04 20.75 1.28
N THR A 381 20.13 21.31 0.76
CA THR A 381 20.18 22.10 -0.45
C THR A 381 19.70 21.25 -1.62
N ARG A 382 18.41 21.27 -1.92
CA ARG A 382 17.88 20.66 -3.14
C ARG A 382 18.32 21.53 -4.32
N GLU A 383 19.25 21.01 -5.12
CA GLU A 383 19.80 21.68 -6.31
C GLU A 383 18.78 21.77 -7.47
N GLU A 384 17.68 21.02 -7.39
CA GLU A 384 16.65 20.97 -8.42
C GLU A 384 15.42 21.85 -8.11
N PRO A 385 14.78 22.45 -9.12
CA PRO A 385 13.55 23.23 -8.95
C PRO A 385 12.43 22.33 -8.39
N VAL A 386 11.90 22.71 -7.23
CA VAL A 386 10.82 21.98 -6.55
C VAL A 386 9.48 22.31 -7.19
N GLU A 387 8.89 21.36 -7.93
CA GLU A 387 7.54 21.51 -8.51
C GLU A 387 6.43 21.45 -7.45
N ARG A 388 6.68 20.74 -6.34
CA ARG A 388 5.71 20.50 -5.25
C ARG A 388 6.36 20.63 -3.88
N HIS A 389 5.77 21.44 -3.01
CA HIS A 389 6.18 21.54 -1.62
C HIS A 389 5.34 20.62 -0.73
N PHE A 390 5.99 19.68 -0.04
CA PHE A 390 5.34 18.82 0.94
C PHE A 390 5.49 19.41 2.34
N PHE A 391 4.43 19.32 3.14
CA PHE A 391 4.42 19.73 4.55
C PHE A 391 3.94 18.54 5.37
N HIS A 392 4.78 18.09 6.28
CA HIS A 392 4.41 17.05 7.22
C HIS A 392 3.90 17.72 8.52
N LEU A 393 2.72 17.28 8.97
CA LEU A 393 1.99 17.88 10.08
C LEU A 393 1.72 16.83 11.16
N PRO A 394 2.71 16.50 12.00
CA PRO A 394 2.53 15.52 13.06
C PRO A 394 1.43 15.94 14.04
N LEU A 395 0.66 14.95 14.49
CA LEU A 395 -0.43 15.11 15.45
C LEU A 395 0.12 15.12 16.88
N TYR A 396 -0.35 16.07 17.68
CA TYR A 396 -0.08 16.21 19.09
C TYR A 396 -1.37 16.39 19.86
N ILE A 397 -1.53 15.65 20.96
CA ILE A 397 -2.65 15.81 21.90
C ILE A 397 -2.04 16.08 23.27
N ASP A 398 -2.43 17.20 23.89
CA ASP A 398 -1.94 17.64 25.20
C ASP A 398 -0.40 17.69 25.34
N GLY A 399 0.29 17.98 24.23
CA GLY A 399 1.75 18.11 24.18
C GLY A 399 2.51 16.81 23.88
N PHE A 400 1.82 15.70 23.66
CA PHE A 400 2.41 14.41 23.28
C PHE A 400 2.16 14.10 21.81
N SER A 401 3.18 13.63 21.09
CA SER A 401 3.01 13.18 19.71
C SER A 401 2.24 11.86 19.66
N GLU A 402 1.23 11.78 18.81
CA GLU A 402 0.64 10.49 18.46
C GLU A 402 1.41 9.88 17.30
N SER A 403 2.00 8.70 17.53
CA SER A 403 2.44 7.84 16.43
C SER A 403 1.28 6.93 16.03
N ASN A 404 0.77 7.07 14.83
CA ASN A 404 -0.05 6.03 14.21
C ASN A 404 0.82 4.76 14.12
N ARG A 405 0.54 3.75 14.94
CA ARG A 405 1.07 2.39 14.78
C ARG A 405 -0.05 1.46 14.36
#